data_AF-A0A2H9T7U7-F1
#
_entry.id   AF-A0A2H9T7U7-F1
#
_cell.length_a   1.000
_cell.length_b   1.000
_cell.length_c   1.000
_cell.angle_alpha   90.00
_cell.angle_beta   90.00
_cell.angle_gamma   90.00
#
_symmetry.space_group_name_H-M   'P 1'
#
loop_
_entity.id
_entity.type
_entity.pdbx_description
1 polymer ?
#
loop_
_entity_poly.entity_id
_entity_poly.type
_entity_poly.pdbx_seq_one_letter_code
_entity_poly.pdbx_strand_id
1 'polypeptide(L)'
;MKILTASLTFCFLMLSGGCATIIDTFSSEPIQADPTERSMGTWMNDEKIETIIAVNIRKADPLFRQSRVKVVSFNRNVLLIGQVPSEHLLQLARTTAEQVGKVRTVYNQLTVGPITSLATQSKDSWITTKIKAGLTSNKQVSSDKISVTTENGTVYLMGLVRPEQANETVQVAKETSGVKKVIKVFENI
;
A
#
# COMPACT_ATOMS: atom_id res chain seq x y z
N MET A 1 41.92 15.11 37.11
CA MET A 1 40.59 15.75 36.86
C MET A 1 40.56 16.67 35.63
N LYS A 2 41.63 17.42 35.30
CA LYS A 2 41.65 18.34 34.14
C LYS A 2 41.66 17.67 32.74
N ILE A 3 42.18 16.44 32.64
CA ILE A 3 42.26 15.69 31.37
C ILE A 3 40.90 15.08 31.00
N LEU A 4 40.10 14.68 32.00
CA LEU A 4 38.76 14.13 31.81
C LEU A 4 37.76 15.20 31.36
N THR A 5 37.90 16.43 31.87
CA THR A 5 37.08 17.58 31.44
C THR A 5 37.42 18.03 30.02
N ALA A 6 38.69 17.94 29.58
CA ALA A 6 39.08 18.30 28.22
C ALA A 6 38.54 17.31 27.17
N SER A 7 38.49 16.01 27.50
CA SER A 7 37.96 14.98 26.61
C SER A 7 36.44 15.06 26.42
N LEU A 8 35.70 15.54 27.44
CA LEU A 8 34.25 15.69 27.38
C LEU A 8 33.84 16.94 26.57
N THR A 9 34.63 18.02 26.65
CA THR A 9 34.39 19.25 25.88
C THR A 9 34.74 19.09 24.39
N PHE A 10 35.75 18.26 24.06
CA PHE A 10 36.11 17.97 22.65
C PHE A 10 35.04 17.14 21.92
N CYS A 11 34.34 16.27 22.64
CA CYS A 11 33.23 15.50 22.07
C CYS A 11 32.01 16.39 21.77
N PHE A 12 31.75 17.40 22.62
CA PHE A 12 30.63 18.33 22.43
C PHE A 12 30.77 19.25 21.20
N LEU A 13 32.01 19.57 20.78
CA LEU A 13 32.27 20.35 19.56
C LEU A 13 32.13 19.53 18.26
N MET A 14 32.26 18.20 18.32
CA MET A 14 32.09 17.34 17.14
C MET A 14 30.62 17.02 16.84
N LEU A 15 29.70 17.30 17.77
CA LEU A 15 28.25 17.10 17.59
C LEU A 15 27.53 18.34 17.02
N SER A 16 28.18 19.49 16.92
CA SER A 16 27.56 20.71 16.34
C SER A 16 27.68 20.78 14.81
N GLY A 17 28.50 19.92 14.20
CA GLY A 17 28.49 19.69 12.75
C GLY A 17 27.31 18.81 12.37
N GLY A 18 26.14 19.41 12.16
CA GLY A 18 24.97 18.68 11.66
C GLY A 18 25.26 18.02 10.31
N CYS A 19 24.68 16.85 10.04
CA CYS A 19 24.90 16.08 8.80
C CYS A 19 24.68 16.88 7.49
N ALA A 20 23.96 18.00 7.57
CA ALA A 20 23.73 18.90 6.44
C ALA A 20 25.02 19.45 5.81
N THR A 21 26.03 19.80 6.60
CA THR A 21 27.30 20.35 6.08
C THR A 21 28.13 19.31 5.33
N ILE A 22 27.98 18.04 5.72
CA ILE A 22 28.66 16.91 5.08
C ILE A 22 28.01 16.63 3.72
N ILE A 23 26.68 16.58 3.64
CA ILE A 23 25.96 16.28 2.40
C ILE A 23 26.22 17.35 1.33
N ASP A 24 26.17 18.63 1.72
CA ASP A 24 26.46 19.77 0.83
C ASP A 24 27.88 19.70 0.24
N THR A 25 28.85 19.19 1.02
CA THR A 25 30.23 19.00 0.56
C THR A 25 30.35 17.90 -0.52
N PHE A 26 29.39 16.96 -0.57
CA PHE A 26 29.40 15.82 -1.50
C PHE A 26 28.39 15.91 -2.65
N SER A 27 27.47 16.89 -2.63
CA SER A 27 26.46 17.07 -3.68
C SER A 27 26.57 18.46 -4.33
N SER A 28 26.74 18.52 -5.65
CA SER A 28 26.80 19.77 -6.41
C SER A 28 25.43 20.27 -6.89
N GLU A 29 24.36 19.49 -6.70
CA GLU A 29 23.01 19.80 -7.16
C GLU A 29 21.98 19.72 -6.01
N PRO A 30 20.87 20.48 -6.08
CA PRO A 30 19.78 20.37 -5.11
C PRO A 30 19.20 18.95 -5.08
N ILE A 31 18.97 18.43 -3.87
CA ILE A 31 18.34 17.12 -3.68
C ILE A 31 16.90 17.19 -4.21
N GLN A 32 16.59 16.40 -5.24
CA GLN A 32 15.24 16.23 -5.76
C GLN A 32 14.58 15.00 -5.12
N ALA A 33 13.42 15.18 -4.51
CA ALA A 33 12.61 14.07 -4.01
C ALA A 33 11.92 13.36 -5.17
N ASP A 34 11.97 12.03 -5.21
CA ASP A 34 11.23 11.24 -6.20
C ASP A 34 9.71 11.30 -5.87
N PRO A 35 8.86 11.85 -6.76
CA PRO A 35 7.43 11.98 -6.51
C PRO A 35 6.69 10.63 -6.45
N THR A 36 7.31 9.54 -6.90
CA THR A 36 6.76 8.18 -6.80
C THR A 36 7.08 7.50 -5.46
N GLU A 37 7.97 8.08 -4.64
CA GLU A 37 8.33 7.49 -3.36
C GLU A 37 7.33 7.80 -2.25
N ARG A 38 7.11 6.81 -1.38
CA ARG A 38 6.27 6.97 -0.19
C ARG A 38 7.14 7.22 1.02
N SER A 39 6.84 8.29 1.75
CA SER A 39 7.42 8.51 3.06
C SER A 39 6.92 7.46 4.06
N MET A 40 7.75 7.16 5.08
CA MET A 40 7.35 6.32 6.21
C MET A 40 6.07 6.82 6.89
N GLY A 41 5.90 8.15 6.97
CA GLY A 41 4.69 8.76 7.52
C GLY A 41 3.44 8.45 6.70
N THR A 42 3.54 8.42 5.37
CA THR A 42 2.43 8.00 4.50
C THR A 42 2.08 6.53 4.71
N TRP A 43 3.08 5.65 4.77
CA TRP A 43 2.85 4.23 5.04
C TRP A 43 2.15 4.00 6.39
N MET A 44 2.65 4.63 7.46
CA MET A 44 2.05 4.54 8.79
C MET A 44 0.60 5.05 8.82
N ASN A 45 0.32 6.14 8.09
CA ASN A 45 -1.04 6.67 7.98
C ASN A 45 -1.97 5.68 7.26
N ASP A 46 -1.51 5.02 6.21
CA ASP A 46 -2.29 4.02 5.48
C ASP A 46 -2.60 2.79 6.34
N GLU A 47 -1.61 2.23 7.05
CA GLU A 47 -1.82 1.12 8.00
C GLU A 47 -2.85 1.46 9.09
N LYS A 48 -2.80 2.70 9.58
CA LYS A 48 -3.79 3.20 10.55
C LYS A 48 -5.19 3.29 9.93
N ILE A 49 -5.31 3.79 8.69
CA ILE A 49 -6.57 3.84 7.96
C ILE A 49 -7.14 2.44 7.77
N GLU A 50 -6.33 1.49 7.30
CA GLU A 50 -6.75 0.09 7.11
C GLU A 50 -7.29 -0.51 8.41
N THR A 51 -6.55 -0.32 9.51
CA THR A 51 -6.94 -0.82 10.84
C THR A 51 -8.27 -0.23 11.29
N ILE A 52 -8.43 1.09 11.22
CA ILE A 52 -9.67 1.77 11.66
C ILE A 52 -10.86 1.30 10.83
N ILE A 53 -10.72 1.27 9.49
CA ILE A 53 -11.79 0.81 8.60
C ILE A 53 -12.15 -0.64 8.89
N ALA A 54 -11.18 -1.53 9.00
CA ALA A 54 -11.42 -2.94 9.27
C ALA A 54 -12.14 -3.17 10.61
N VAL A 55 -11.79 -2.41 11.65
CA VAL A 55 -12.47 -2.45 12.95
C VAL A 55 -13.89 -1.89 12.85
N ASN A 56 -14.07 -0.74 12.20
CA ASN A 56 -15.37 -0.09 12.09
C ASN A 56 -16.35 -0.93 11.28
N ILE A 57 -15.92 -1.52 10.15
CA ILE A 57 -16.76 -2.43 9.35
C ILE A 57 -17.22 -3.61 10.20
N ARG A 58 -16.31 -4.26 10.94
CA ARG A 58 -16.67 -5.40 11.80
C ARG A 58 -17.66 -5.02 12.91
N LYS A 59 -17.64 -3.78 13.39
CA LYS A 59 -18.55 -3.27 14.42
C LYS A 59 -19.87 -2.73 13.86
N ALA A 60 -19.92 -2.37 12.59
CA ALA A 60 -21.10 -1.78 11.96
C ALA A 60 -22.27 -2.77 11.89
N ASP A 61 -21.99 -4.06 11.69
CA ASP A 61 -23.02 -5.11 11.68
C ASP A 61 -22.43 -6.48 12.13
N PRO A 62 -23.09 -7.23 13.04
CA PRO A 62 -22.68 -8.57 13.45
C PRO A 62 -22.51 -9.58 12.30
N LEU A 63 -23.23 -9.41 11.20
CA LEU A 63 -23.18 -10.26 10.01
C LEU A 63 -21.84 -10.15 9.26
N PHE A 64 -21.03 -9.11 9.49
CA PHE A 64 -19.66 -9.06 8.96
C PHE A 64 -18.75 -10.18 9.49
N ARG A 65 -19.14 -10.89 10.57
CA ARG A 65 -18.45 -12.12 11.00
C ARG A 65 -18.56 -13.27 9.99
N GLN A 66 -19.54 -13.21 9.10
CA GLN A 66 -19.74 -14.17 8.01
C GLN A 66 -19.16 -13.66 6.68
N SER A 67 -18.47 -12.52 6.71
CA SER A 67 -17.86 -11.88 5.56
C SER A 67 -16.34 -12.02 5.61
N ARG A 68 -15.71 -11.93 4.45
CA ARG A 68 -14.27 -11.72 4.33
C ARG A 68 -14.05 -10.39 3.64
N VAL A 69 -13.81 -9.35 4.43
CA VAL A 69 -13.50 -8.00 3.93
C VAL A 69 -12.01 -7.74 4.16
N LYS A 70 -11.26 -7.57 3.08
CA LYS A 70 -9.88 -7.07 3.12
C LYS A 70 -9.91 -5.59 2.74
N VAL A 71 -9.24 -4.79 3.58
CA VAL A 71 -9.04 -3.37 3.36
C VAL A 71 -7.59 -3.19 2.93
N VAL A 72 -7.34 -2.45 1.86
CA VAL A 72 -6.00 -2.06 1.43
C VAL A 72 -6.01 -0.55 1.22
N SER A 73 -5.07 0.18 1.81
CA SER A 73 -4.91 1.61 1.65
C SER A 73 -3.58 1.94 0.99
N PHE A 74 -3.64 2.82 0.00
CA PHE A 74 -2.45 3.35 -0.63
C PHE A 74 -2.65 4.84 -0.84
N ASN A 75 -1.83 5.65 -0.15
CA ASN A 75 -1.88 7.10 -0.21
C ASN A 75 -3.31 7.64 0.06
N ARG A 76 -3.98 7.05 1.06
CA ARG A 76 -5.35 7.34 1.50
C ARG A 76 -6.46 6.96 0.52
N ASN A 77 -6.15 6.32 -0.60
CA ASN A 77 -7.12 5.63 -1.43
C ASN A 77 -7.35 4.23 -0.88
N VAL A 78 -8.60 3.87 -0.64
CA VAL A 78 -8.98 2.62 0.02
C VAL A 78 -9.60 1.69 -0.99
N LEU A 79 -9.13 0.46 -1.02
CA LEU A 79 -9.71 -0.65 -1.77
C LEU A 79 -10.36 -1.63 -0.78
N LEU A 80 -11.64 -1.92 -1.00
CA LEU A 80 -12.36 -2.97 -0.27
C LEU A 80 -12.56 -4.16 -1.21
N ILE A 81 -12.07 -5.33 -0.83
CA ILE A 81 -12.20 -6.56 -1.62
C ILE A 81 -12.60 -7.75 -0.75
N GLY A 82 -13.16 -8.77 -1.39
CA GLY A 82 -13.59 -10.01 -0.75
C GLY A 82 -15.09 -10.26 -0.93
N GLN A 83 -15.70 -10.90 0.06
CA GLN A 83 -17.07 -11.40 -0.03
C GLN A 83 -17.91 -10.99 1.18
N VAL A 84 -19.16 -10.63 0.89
CA VAL A 84 -20.21 -10.32 1.87
C VAL A 84 -21.48 -11.10 1.54
N PRO A 85 -22.33 -11.43 2.54
CA PRO A 85 -23.57 -12.18 2.33
C PRO A 85 -24.69 -11.38 1.65
N SER A 86 -24.61 -10.05 1.57
CA SER A 86 -25.68 -9.22 0.99
C SER A 86 -25.19 -7.89 0.44
N GLU A 87 -25.98 -7.32 -0.48
CA GLU A 87 -25.78 -5.97 -1.02
C GLU A 87 -25.85 -4.89 0.07
N HIS A 88 -26.66 -5.10 1.11
CA HIS A 88 -26.72 -4.21 2.25
C HIS A 88 -25.35 -4.07 2.94
N LEU A 89 -24.68 -5.20 3.21
CA LEU A 89 -23.35 -5.17 3.82
C LEU A 89 -22.27 -4.65 2.86
N LEU A 90 -22.43 -4.85 1.55
CA LEU A 90 -21.56 -4.23 0.55
C LEU A 90 -21.59 -2.70 0.67
N GLN A 91 -22.79 -2.12 0.74
CA GLN A 91 -22.96 -0.67 0.88
C GLN A 91 -22.55 -0.16 2.25
N LEU A 92 -22.88 -0.90 3.32
CA LEU A 92 -22.49 -0.54 4.68
C LEU A 92 -20.96 -0.52 4.85
N ALA A 93 -20.24 -1.46 4.21
CA ALA A 93 -18.79 -1.47 4.21
C ALA A 93 -18.21 -0.22 3.51
N ARG A 94 -18.78 0.18 2.36
CA ARG A 94 -18.40 1.39 1.63
C ARG A 94 -18.60 2.63 2.50
N THR A 95 -19.81 2.85 3.01
CA THR A 95 -20.14 4.06 3.77
C THR A 95 -19.35 4.14 5.07
N THR A 96 -19.12 3.01 5.74
CA THR A 96 -18.27 2.93 6.94
C THR A 96 -16.83 3.33 6.63
N ALA A 97 -16.29 2.92 5.48
CA ALA A 97 -14.94 3.30 5.05
C ALA A 97 -14.84 4.80 4.69
N GLU A 98 -15.86 5.34 4.02
CA GLU A 98 -15.94 6.77 3.63
C GLU A 98 -16.01 7.71 4.83
N GLN A 99 -16.57 7.26 5.96
CA GLN A 99 -16.65 8.04 7.21
C GLN A 99 -15.30 8.16 7.94
N VAL A 100 -14.30 7.35 7.59
CA VAL A 100 -12.98 7.45 8.22
C VAL A 100 -12.25 8.69 7.70
N GLY A 101 -11.93 9.59 8.62
CA GLY A 101 -11.28 10.86 8.28
C GLY A 101 -9.98 10.65 7.49
N LYS A 102 -9.76 11.55 6.52
CA LYS A 102 -8.61 11.59 5.59
C LYS A 102 -8.63 10.53 4.48
N VAL A 103 -9.62 9.65 4.39
CA VAL A 103 -9.83 8.81 3.19
C VAL A 103 -10.13 9.71 1.99
N ARG A 104 -9.45 9.48 0.86
CA ARG A 104 -9.64 10.24 -0.39
C ARG A 104 -10.74 9.65 -1.25
N THR A 105 -10.68 8.35 -1.48
CA THR A 105 -11.62 7.62 -2.35
C THR A 105 -11.71 6.18 -1.88
N VAL A 106 -12.92 5.63 -1.91
CA VAL A 106 -13.19 4.22 -1.59
C VAL A 106 -13.58 3.47 -2.86
N TYR A 107 -12.68 2.61 -3.31
CA TYR A 107 -12.90 1.65 -4.38
C TYR A 107 -13.51 0.38 -3.79
N ASN A 108 -14.84 0.32 -3.74
CA ASN A 108 -15.53 -0.87 -3.26
C ASN A 108 -15.63 -1.91 -4.39
N GLN A 109 -14.96 -3.04 -4.19
CA GLN A 109 -14.88 -4.19 -5.08
C GLN A 109 -15.25 -5.48 -4.34
N LEU A 110 -16.01 -5.35 -3.24
CA LEU A 110 -16.66 -6.48 -2.58
C LEU A 110 -17.66 -7.13 -3.53
N THR A 111 -17.86 -8.42 -3.33
CA THR A 111 -18.83 -9.22 -4.09
C THR A 111 -19.83 -9.87 -3.14
N VAL A 112 -21.08 -9.97 -3.58
CA VAL A 112 -22.09 -10.71 -2.83
C VAL A 112 -21.96 -12.19 -3.15
N GLY A 113 -21.74 -13.00 -2.12
CA GLY A 113 -21.58 -14.45 -2.29
C GLY A 113 -20.84 -15.11 -1.13
N PRO A 114 -20.65 -16.45 -1.22
CA PRO A 114 -19.93 -17.20 -0.20
C PRO A 114 -18.43 -16.81 -0.18
N ILE A 115 -17.83 -16.89 1.00
CA ILE A 115 -16.38 -16.69 1.15
C ILE A 115 -15.62 -17.71 0.28
N THR A 116 -14.60 -17.23 -0.43
CA THR A 116 -13.74 -18.09 -1.25
C THR A 116 -13.06 -19.19 -0.43
N SER A 117 -12.91 -20.37 -1.02
CA SER A 117 -12.24 -21.50 -0.36
C SER A 117 -10.77 -21.17 -0.01
N LEU A 118 -10.20 -21.85 1.00
CA LEU A 118 -8.79 -21.70 1.34
C LEU A 118 -7.87 -22.01 0.14
N ALA A 119 -8.22 -23.02 -0.68
CA ALA A 119 -7.47 -23.34 -1.88
C ALA A 119 -7.47 -22.19 -2.92
N THR A 120 -8.60 -21.49 -3.07
CA THR A 120 -8.67 -20.28 -3.90
C THR A 120 -7.79 -19.17 -3.34
N GLN A 121 -7.86 -18.93 -2.03
CA GLN A 121 -7.05 -17.90 -1.37
C GLN A 121 -5.55 -18.19 -1.47
N SER A 122 -5.12 -19.45 -1.34
CA SER A 122 -3.72 -19.85 -1.55
C SER A 122 -3.27 -19.63 -3.00
N LYS A 123 -4.14 -19.91 -3.99
CA LYS A 123 -3.87 -19.60 -5.40
C LYS A 123 -3.72 -18.09 -5.61
N ASP A 124 -4.56 -17.27 -5.00
CA ASP A 124 -4.48 -15.81 -5.09
C ASP A 124 -3.18 -15.27 -4.50
N SER A 125 -2.75 -15.78 -3.33
CA SER A 125 -1.44 -15.45 -2.74
C SER A 125 -0.29 -15.83 -3.68
N TRP A 126 -0.37 -17.01 -4.31
CA TRP A 126 0.65 -17.45 -5.27
C TRP A 126 0.70 -16.57 -6.53
N ILE A 127 -0.47 -16.16 -7.05
CA ILE A 127 -0.58 -15.19 -8.15
C ILE A 127 0.07 -13.87 -7.74
N THR A 128 -0.27 -13.34 -6.55
CA THR A 128 0.31 -12.08 -6.04
C THR A 128 1.84 -12.18 -5.98
N THR A 129 2.38 -13.29 -5.45
CA THR A 129 3.84 -13.51 -5.37
C THR A 129 4.49 -13.54 -6.75
N LYS A 130 3.89 -14.23 -7.73
CA LYS A 130 4.41 -14.26 -9.10
C LYS A 130 4.46 -12.88 -9.73
N ILE A 131 3.39 -12.08 -9.57
CA ILE A 131 3.33 -10.72 -10.11
C ILE A 131 4.41 -9.87 -9.45
N LYS A 132 4.53 -9.91 -8.12
CA LYS A 132 5.56 -9.15 -7.39
C LYS A 132 6.97 -9.54 -7.87
N ALA A 133 7.27 -10.83 -8.01
CA ALA A 133 8.56 -11.31 -8.51
C ALA A 133 8.84 -10.87 -9.96
N GLY A 134 7.82 -10.89 -10.82
CA GLY A 134 7.92 -10.38 -12.20
C GLY A 134 8.20 -8.88 -12.24
N LEU A 135 7.56 -8.10 -11.35
CA LEU A 135 7.80 -6.66 -11.23
C LEU A 135 9.20 -6.35 -10.69
N THR A 136 9.67 -7.06 -9.66
CA THR A 136 11.05 -6.88 -9.13
C THR A 136 12.11 -7.15 -10.20
N SER A 137 11.83 -8.05 -11.15
CA SER A 137 12.73 -8.34 -12.27
C SER A 137 12.72 -7.25 -13.35
N ASN A 138 11.71 -6.37 -13.35
CA ASN A 138 11.60 -5.26 -14.28
C ASN A 138 12.25 -3.99 -13.69
N LYS A 139 13.31 -3.50 -14.33
CA LYS A 139 14.04 -2.30 -13.86
C LYS A 139 13.24 -0.99 -13.91
N GLN A 140 12.16 -0.94 -14.69
CA GLN A 140 11.35 0.27 -14.84
C GLN A 140 10.26 0.41 -13.76
N VAL A 141 9.93 -0.69 -13.06
CA VAL A 141 8.86 -0.75 -12.06
C VAL A 141 9.38 -1.31 -10.76
N SER A 142 9.56 -0.45 -9.74
CA SER A 142 9.85 -0.95 -8.40
C SER A 142 8.60 -1.56 -7.77
N SER A 143 8.70 -2.83 -7.35
CA SER A 143 7.62 -3.54 -6.65
C SER A 143 7.18 -2.85 -5.37
N ASP A 144 8.05 -2.08 -4.75
CA ASP A 144 7.77 -1.40 -3.48
C ASP A 144 6.88 -0.16 -3.67
N LYS A 145 6.79 0.34 -4.91
CA LYS A 145 5.96 1.47 -5.30
C LYS A 145 4.54 1.07 -5.69
N ILE A 146 4.27 -0.23 -5.80
CA ILE A 146 2.99 -0.77 -6.26
C ILE A 146 2.45 -1.80 -5.27
N SER A 147 1.28 -1.54 -4.72
CA SER A 147 0.54 -2.56 -3.99
C SER A 147 -0.19 -3.47 -4.97
N VAL A 148 0.19 -4.74 -4.94
CA VAL A 148 -0.46 -5.82 -5.70
C VAL A 148 -1.25 -6.68 -4.73
N THR A 149 -2.56 -6.77 -4.95
CA THR A 149 -3.43 -7.65 -4.17
C THR A 149 -4.31 -8.47 -5.10
N THR A 150 -4.41 -9.78 -4.88
CA THR A 150 -5.30 -10.66 -5.65
C THR A 150 -6.46 -11.18 -4.79
N GLU A 151 -7.65 -11.24 -5.38
CA GLU A 151 -8.86 -11.83 -4.79
C GLU A 151 -9.68 -12.54 -5.86
N ASN A 152 -9.92 -13.85 -5.66
CA ASN A 152 -10.64 -14.74 -6.56
C ASN A 152 -10.14 -14.70 -8.04
N GLY A 153 -8.83 -14.57 -8.23
CA GLY A 153 -8.18 -14.40 -9.53
C GLY A 153 -8.30 -13.00 -10.14
N THR A 154 -8.93 -12.03 -9.46
CA THR A 154 -8.89 -10.62 -9.86
C THR A 154 -7.71 -9.93 -9.18
N VAL A 155 -6.85 -9.30 -9.96
CA VAL A 155 -5.69 -8.54 -9.48
C VAL A 155 -6.07 -7.07 -9.39
N TYR A 156 -5.78 -6.48 -8.25
CA TYR A 156 -5.93 -5.06 -7.98
C TYR A 156 -4.54 -4.45 -7.84
N LEU A 157 -4.28 -3.40 -8.61
CA LEU A 157 -3.00 -2.69 -8.65
C LEU A 157 -3.22 -1.26 -8.15
N MET A 158 -2.56 -0.91 -7.05
CA MET A 158 -2.57 0.45 -6.48
C MET A 158 -1.14 0.99 -6.46
N GLY A 159 -0.95 2.29 -6.64
CA GLY A 159 0.39 2.87 -6.75
C GLY A 159 0.39 4.33 -7.19
N LEU A 160 1.48 5.04 -6.88
CA LEU A 160 1.85 6.30 -7.53
C LEU A 160 2.77 5.95 -8.70
N VAL A 161 2.26 6.01 -9.93
CA VAL A 161 2.99 5.51 -11.10
C VAL A 161 2.86 6.47 -12.28
N ARG A 162 3.93 6.56 -13.08
CA ARG A 162 3.86 7.21 -14.39
C ARG A 162 3.05 6.36 -15.37
N PRO A 163 2.46 6.96 -16.41
CA PRO A 163 1.67 6.21 -17.40
C PRO A 163 2.40 5.01 -18.02
N GLU A 164 3.71 5.12 -18.32
CA GLU A 164 4.47 3.99 -18.88
C GLU A 164 4.57 2.84 -17.87
N GLN A 165 4.92 3.16 -16.62
CA GLN A 165 5.04 2.20 -15.53
C GLN A 165 3.70 1.50 -15.23
N ALA A 166 2.60 2.23 -15.29
CA ALA A 166 1.26 1.67 -15.12
C ALA A 166 0.95 0.62 -16.19
N ASN A 167 1.31 0.88 -17.45
CA ASN A 167 1.09 -0.03 -18.56
C ASN A 167 1.92 -1.30 -18.43
N GLU A 168 3.22 -1.17 -18.10
CA GLU A 168 4.09 -2.32 -17.88
C GLU A 168 3.63 -3.18 -16.70
N THR A 169 3.23 -2.56 -15.58
CA THR A 169 2.71 -3.29 -14.42
C THR A 169 1.47 -4.10 -14.78
N VAL A 170 0.56 -3.49 -15.54
CA VAL A 170 -0.66 -4.18 -16.01
C VAL A 170 -0.31 -5.32 -16.94
N GLN A 171 0.70 -5.17 -17.80
CA GLN A 171 1.14 -6.22 -18.70
C GLN A 171 1.67 -7.43 -17.93
N VAL A 172 2.60 -7.21 -16.99
CA VAL A 172 3.13 -8.28 -16.12
C VAL A 172 2.00 -9.00 -15.36
N ALA A 173 1.03 -8.24 -14.84
CA ALA A 173 -0.12 -8.82 -14.17
C ALA A 173 -0.99 -9.66 -15.12
N LYS A 174 -1.25 -9.21 -16.35
CA LYS A 174 -2.06 -9.92 -17.35
C LYS A 174 -1.39 -11.20 -17.85
N GLU A 175 -0.08 -11.18 -18.02
CA GLU A 175 0.70 -12.34 -18.50
C GLU A 175 0.89 -13.41 -17.41
N THR A 176 0.62 -13.06 -16.15
CA THR A 176 0.73 -14.02 -15.05
C THR A 176 -0.39 -15.07 -15.10
N SER A 177 0.01 -16.32 -15.22
CA SER A 177 -0.92 -17.46 -15.22
C SER A 177 -1.82 -17.50 -13.98
N GLY A 178 -3.12 -17.67 -14.21
CA GLY A 178 -4.17 -17.72 -13.18
C GLY A 178 -4.91 -16.40 -12.97
N VAL A 179 -4.44 -15.31 -13.57
CA VAL A 179 -5.13 -14.01 -13.53
C VAL A 179 -6.36 -14.05 -14.46
N LYS A 180 -7.51 -13.66 -13.91
CA LYS A 180 -8.80 -13.58 -14.64
C LYS A 180 -9.11 -12.16 -15.07
N LYS A 181 -8.78 -11.18 -14.23
CA LYS A 181 -9.09 -9.77 -14.44
C LYS A 181 -8.03 -8.91 -13.75
N VAL A 182 -7.71 -7.76 -14.32
CA VAL A 182 -6.85 -6.74 -13.73
C VAL A 182 -7.65 -5.45 -13.58
N ILE A 183 -7.68 -4.90 -12.37
CA ILE A 183 -8.30 -3.63 -12.03
C ILE A 183 -7.20 -2.67 -11.58
N LYS A 184 -7.10 -1.53 -12.27
CA LYS A 184 -6.16 -0.47 -11.96
C LYS A 184 -6.81 0.52 -10.99
N VAL A 185 -6.11 0.82 -9.91
CA VAL A 185 -6.46 1.80 -8.90
C VAL A 185 -5.23 2.70 -8.68
N PHE A 186 -4.60 3.10 -9.79
CA PHE A 186 -3.42 3.96 -9.79
C PHE A 186 -3.80 5.42 -9.62
N GLU A 187 -2.94 6.16 -8.94
CA GLU A 187 -2.90 7.61 -9.03
C GLU A 187 -1.86 7.98 -10.08
N ASN A 188 -2.31 8.72 -11.10
CA ASN A 188 -1.40 9.27 -12.10
C ASN A 188 -0.70 10.50 -11.51
N ILE A 189 0.61 10.54 -11.67
CA ILE A 189 1.46 11.69 -11.36
C ILE A 189 2.09 12.27 -12.63
#